data_AF-A0A3C0ABS5-F1
#
_entry.id   AF-A0A3C0ABS5-F1
#
_cell.length_a   1.000
_cell.length_b   1.000
_cell.length_c   1.000
_cell.angle_alpha   90.00
_cell.angle_beta   90.00
_cell.angle_gamma   90.00
#
_symmetry.space_group_name_H-M   'P 1'
#
loop_
_entity.id
_entity.type
_entity.pdbx_description
1 polymer ?
#
loop_
_entity_poly.entity_id
_entity_poly.type
_entity_poly.pdbx_seq_one_letter_code
_entity_poly.pdbx_strand_id
1 'polypeptide(L)'
;MRSRCSLSLFLLLLLLSAPNRSFAVEPYQQIKDIEYATADHHRLLLDLYLPKSKQPPLVVWIHGGAWRAGSKANMPLINLVKNGFAV
;
A
#
# COMPACT_ATOMS: atom_id res chain seq x y z
N MET A 1 44.63 -1.72 31.20
CA MET A 1 44.41 -1.01 29.91
C MET A 1 44.39 -2.03 28.79
N ARG A 2 43.23 -2.40 28.20
CA ARG A 2 43.03 -3.11 26.90
C ARG A 2 41.69 -3.88 26.89
N SER A 3 40.55 -3.18 26.88
CA SER A 3 39.24 -3.83 26.54
C SER A 3 38.16 -2.83 26.12
N ARG A 4 38.25 -1.56 26.55
CA ARG A 4 37.25 -0.52 26.25
C ARG A 4 37.14 -0.15 24.76
N CYS A 5 38.16 -0.44 23.96
CA CYS A 5 38.15 -0.20 22.51
C CYS A 5 37.30 -1.25 21.75
N SER A 6 37.23 -2.50 22.26
CA SER A 6 36.54 -3.61 21.58
C SER A 6 35.01 -3.47 21.67
N LEU A 7 34.50 -3.05 22.83
CA LEU A 7 33.06 -2.87 23.04
C LEU A 7 32.50 -1.68 22.24
N SER A 8 33.29 -0.60 22.12
CA SER A 8 32.93 0.57 21.31
C SER A 8 32.88 0.24 19.82
N LEU A 9 33.81 -0.60 19.34
CA LEU A 9 33.85 -1.01 17.93
C LEU A 9 32.67 -1.94 17.58
N PHE A 10 32.29 -2.83 18.48
CA PHE A 10 31.15 -3.73 18.30
C PHE A 10 29.81 -2.97 18.26
N LEU A 11 29.64 -1.96 19.11
CA LEU A 11 28.45 -1.10 19.11
C LEU A 11 28.37 -0.24 17.84
N LEU A 12 29.53 0.22 17.32
CA LEU A 12 29.62 0.95 16.06
C LEU A 12 29.24 0.05 14.86
N LEU A 13 29.72 -1.19 14.83
CA LEU A 13 29.36 -2.19 13.81
C LEU A 13 27.85 -2.54 13.81
N LEU A 14 27.22 -2.56 14.99
CA LEU A 14 25.76 -2.75 15.13
C LEU A 14 24.95 -1.59 14.54
N LEU A 15 25.45 -0.36 14.60
CA LEU A 15 24.81 0.81 13.99
C LEU A 15 24.95 0.83 12.46
N LEU A 16 26.05 0.32 11.90
CA LEU A 16 26.24 0.20 10.44
C LEU A 16 25.47 -0.96 9.78
N SER A 17 24.94 -1.90 10.58
CA SER A 17 24.18 -3.06 10.10
C SER A 17 22.67 -2.86 10.17
N ALA A 18 22.21 -1.67 10.57
CA ALA A 18 20.79 -1.33 10.47
C ALA A 18 20.38 -1.37 8.99
N PRO A 19 19.41 -2.23 8.60
CA PRO A 19 18.96 -2.27 7.22
C PRO A 19 18.38 -0.91 6.86
N ASN A 20 18.89 -0.30 5.79
CA ASN A 20 18.25 0.85 5.17
C ASN A 20 16.85 0.43 4.74
N ARG A 21 15.84 0.76 5.56
CA ARG A 21 14.43 0.65 5.16
C ARG A 21 14.20 1.70 4.07
N SER A 22 14.45 1.32 2.82
CA SER A 22 13.99 2.09 1.69
C SER A 22 12.46 2.00 1.67
N PHE A 23 11.79 3.10 1.97
CA PHE A 23 10.37 3.20 1.71
C PHE A 23 10.19 3.20 0.19
N ALA A 24 9.71 2.10 -0.37
CA ALA A 24 9.30 2.07 -1.76
C ALA A 24 8.15 3.07 -1.92
N VAL A 25 8.41 4.17 -2.62
CA VAL A 25 7.35 5.10 -3.02
C VAL A 25 6.62 4.42 -4.16
N GLU A 26 5.50 3.78 -3.85
CA GLU A 26 4.61 3.24 -4.88
C GLU A 26 4.23 4.38 -5.85
N PRO A 27 4.18 4.12 -7.16
CA PRO A 27 3.92 5.16 -8.16
C PRO A 27 2.45 5.64 -8.20
N TYR A 28 1.68 5.35 -7.15
CA TYR A 28 0.25 5.65 -7.01
C TYR A 28 -0.09 5.99 -5.57
N GLN A 29 -1.19 6.73 -5.38
CA GLN A 29 -1.79 7.01 -4.09
C GLN A 29 -2.92 6.02 -3.84
N GLN A 30 -2.99 5.44 -2.64
CA GLN A 30 -4.13 4.65 -2.21
C GLN A 30 -4.97 5.45 -1.21
N ILE A 31 -6.26 5.60 -1.49
CA ILE A 31 -7.23 6.23 -0.59
C ILE A 31 -8.24 5.14 -0.20
N LYS A 32 -8.30 4.82 1.10
CA LYS A 32 -9.12 3.71 1.59
C LYS A 32 -10.46 4.18 2.15
N ASP A 33 -11.43 3.28 2.14
CA ASP A 33 -12.70 3.39 2.85
C ASP A 33 -13.50 4.65 2.48
N ILE A 34 -13.46 5.03 1.21
CA ILE A 34 -14.30 6.09 0.66
C ILE A 34 -15.74 5.59 0.65
N GLU A 35 -16.62 6.25 1.38
CA GLU A 35 -18.04 5.98 1.32
C GLU A 35 -18.62 6.55 0.03
N TYR A 36 -19.22 5.68 -0.79
CA TYR A 36 -19.84 6.08 -2.05
C TYR A 36 -21.37 6.04 -2.00
N ALA A 37 -21.94 5.30 -1.06
CA ALA A 37 -23.38 5.21 -0.85
C ALA A 37 -23.71 4.63 0.53
N THR A 38 -24.96 4.80 0.93
CA THR A 38 -25.57 4.09 2.06
C THR A 38 -26.77 3.31 1.53
N ALA A 39 -26.90 2.03 1.88
CA ALA A 39 -28.04 1.18 1.52
C ALA A 39 -28.45 0.34 2.73
N ASP A 40 -29.74 0.34 3.09
CA ASP A 40 -30.27 -0.39 4.26
C ASP A 40 -29.46 -0.17 5.55
N HIS A 41 -29.08 1.08 5.82
CA HIS A 41 -28.20 1.49 6.94
C HIS A 41 -26.76 0.93 6.89
N HIS A 42 -26.38 0.23 5.83
CA HIS A 42 -25.01 -0.19 5.57
C HIS A 42 -24.26 0.86 4.75
N ARG A 43 -23.08 1.24 5.24
CA ARG A 43 -22.13 2.09 4.51
C ARG A 43 -21.45 1.25 3.45
N LEU A 44 -21.51 1.70 2.19
CA LEU A 44 -20.83 1.05 1.08
C LEU A 44 -19.51 1.79 0.81
N LEU A 45 -18.41 1.05 0.96
CA LEU A 45 -17.05 1.60 0.95
C LEU A 45 -16.25 1.06 -0.22
N LEU A 46 -15.39 1.90 -0.80
CA LEU A 46 -14.41 1.52 -1.81
C LEU A 46 -13.00 1.99 -1.45
N ASP A 47 -12.00 1.38 -2.09
CA ASP A 47 -10.62 1.87 -2.09
C ASP A 47 -10.33 2.41 -3.48
N LEU A 48 -9.69 3.57 -3.56
CA LEU A 48 -9.25 4.20 -4.81
C LEU A 48 -7.73 4.12 -4.93
N TYR A 49 -7.25 3.54 -6.02
CA TYR A 49 -5.85 3.51 -6.42
C TYR A 49 -5.64 4.53 -7.54
N LEU A 50 -5.01 5.66 -7.21
CA LEU A 50 -4.85 6.81 -8.09
C LEU A 50 -3.41 6.92 -8.61
N PRO A 51 -3.15 6.74 -9.92
CA PRO A 51 -1.83 6.95 -10.50
C PRO A 51 -1.46 8.45 -10.55
N LYS A 52 -0.19 8.75 -10.81
CA LYS A 52 0.30 10.15 -10.96
C LYS A 52 -0.13 10.84 -12.26
N SER A 53 -0.70 10.11 -13.23
CA SER A 53 -1.14 10.68 -14.51
C SER A 53 -2.30 11.67 -14.30
N LYS A 54 -2.34 12.73 -15.12
CA LYS A 54 -3.48 13.66 -15.13
C LYS A 54 -4.65 13.01 -15.88
N GLN A 55 -5.81 12.93 -15.23
CA GLN A 55 -7.06 12.36 -15.78
C GLN A 55 -6.89 10.91 -16.30
N PRO A 56 -6.56 9.95 -15.42
CA PRO A 56 -6.41 8.56 -15.81
C PRO A 56 -7.75 7.94 -16.26
N PRO A 57 -7.74 6.98 -17.22
CA PRO A 57 -8.90 6.12 -17.44
C PRO A 57 -9.24 5.35 -16.17
N LEU A 58 -10.54 5.15 -15.92
CA LEU A 58 -11.05 4.48 -14.72
C LEU A 58 -11.43 3.02 -15.02
N VAL A 59 -11.02 2.11 -14.15
CA VAL A 59 -11.46 0.72 -14.10
C VAL A 59 -12.17 0.49 -12.78
N VAL A 60 -13.42 0.04 -12.80
CA VAL A 60 -14.13 -0.34 -11.57
C VAL A 60 -13.97 -1.85 -11.37
N TRP A 61 -13.25 -2.24 -10.33
CA TRP A 61 -13.11 -3.65 -9.94
C TRP A 61 -14.13 -4.04 -8.89
N ILE A 62 -14.84 -5.15 -9.13
CA ILE A 62 -15.78 -5.75 -8.18
C ILE A 62 -15.23 -7.14 -7.81
N HIS A 63 -15.09 -7.41 -6.52
CA HIS A 63 -14.56 -8.69 -6.06
C HIS A 63 -15.52 -9.85 -6.36
N GLY A 64 -14.98 -11.06 -6.52
CA GLY A 64 -15.76 -12.30 -6.65
C GLY A 64 -16.27 -12.82 -5.30
N GLY A 65 -16.56 -14.13 -5.24
CA GLY A 65 -17.06 -14.79 -4.03
C GLY A 65 -18.56 -15.09 -4.03
N ALA A 66 -19.16 -15.14 -5.22
CA ALA A 66 -20.55 -15.58 -5.47
C ALA A 66 -21.60 -14.86 -4.61
N TRP A 67 -21.39 -13.57 -4.29
CA TRP A 67 -22.23 -12.76 -3.40
C TRP A 67 -22.38 -13.31 -1.96
N ARG A 68 -21.55 -14.28 -1.58
CA ARG A 68 -21.60 -14.92 -0.25
C ARG A 68 -20.43 -14.50 0.63
N ALA A 69 -19.32 -14.10 0.01
CA ALA A 69 -18.11 -13.68 0.70
C ALA A 69 -17.25 -12.79 -0.21
N GLY A 70 -16.21 -12.18 0.36
CA GLY A 70 -15.23 -11.36 -0.35
C GLY A 70 -15.04 -10.00 0.29
N SER A 71 -14.05 -9.24 -0.20
CA SER A 71 -13.81 -7.86 0.23
C SER A 71 -12.96 -7.11 -0.80
N LYS A 72 -12.91 -5.78 -0.66
CA LYS A 72 -12.02 -4.89 -1.44
C LYS A 72 -10.52 -5.02 -1.10
N ALA A 73 -10.15 -5.70 -0.02
CA ALA A 73 -8.80 -5.62 0.57
C ALA A 73 -7.67 -6.20 -0.31
N ASN A 74 -7.99 -7.06 -1.28
CA ASN A 74 -7.00 -7.77 -2.11
C ASN A 74 -7.26 -7.53 -3.60
N MET A 75 -7.27 -6.27 -4.02
CA MET A 75 -7.45 -5.88 -5.43
C MET A 75 -6.26 -6.38 -6.29
N PRO A 76 -6.47 -7.23 -7.31
CA PRO A 76 -5.39 -7.92 -8.02
C PRO A 76 -4.81 -7.14 -9.23
N LEU A 77 -5.28 -5.92 -9.49
CA LEU A 77 -5.00 -5.15 -10.72
C LEU A 77 -3.93 -4.07 -10.52
N ILE A 78 -3.01 -4.23 -9.56
CA ILE A 78 -1.94 -3.23 -9.29
C ILE A 78 -1.10 -2.89 -10.53
N ASN A 79 -0.92 -3.83 -11.45
CA ASN A 79 -0.21 -3.55 -12.71
C ASN A 79 -0.96 -2.53 -13.60
N LEU A 80 -2.30 -2.48 -13.58
CA LEU A 80 -3.05 -1.45 -14.28
C LEU A 80 -2.81 -0.07 -13.66
N VAL A 81 -2.78 -0.01 -12.32
CA VAL A 81 -2.45 1.23 -11.60
C VAL A 81 -1.07 1.74 -11.99
N LYS A 82 -0.07 0.84 -12.04
CA LYS A 82 1.29 1.17 -12.49
C LYS A 82 1.35 1.61 -13.96
N ASN A 83 0.41 1.17 -14.79
CA ASN A 83 0.27 1.56 -16.20
C ASN A 83 -0.61 2.81 -16.41
N GLY A 84 -1.00 3.50 -15.34
CA GLY A 84 -1.67 4.81 -15.45
C GLY A 84 -3.21 4.75 -15.44
N PHE A 85 -3.82 3.63 -15.05
CA PHE A 85 -5.25 3.53 -14.80
C PHE A 85 -5.58 3.86 -13.35
N ALA A 86 -6.66 4.60 -13.11
CA ALA A 86 -7.28 4.60 -11.79
C ALA A 86 -8.09 3.32 -11.63
N VAL A 87 -8.01 2.70 -10.46
CA VAL A 87 -8.75 1.48 -10.12
C VAL A 87 -9.46 1.66 -8.79
#